data_AF-A0A4Q9I1F3-F1
#
_entry.id   AF-A0A4Q9I1F3-F1
#
_cell.length_a   1.000
_cell.length_b   1.000
_cell.length_c   1.000
_cell.angle_alpha   90.00
_cell.angle_beta   90.00
_cell.angle_gamma   90.00
#
_symmetry.space_group_name_H-M   'P 1'
#
loop_
_entity.id
_entity.type
_entity.pdbx_description
1 polymer ?
#
loop_
_entity_poly.entity_id
_entity_poly.type
_entity_poly.pdbx_seq_one_letter_code
_entity_poly.pdbx_strand_id
1 'polypeptide(L)'
;MQWHHHPRSARSARCRSPCSGKGTIAPSDQALRQAAQPTCCHHVGAILAKGSRVLVRSTNRYRNAPSIDFRYATFHADEILMRRVHLRRGSVIYVARIDKASAPQMIRPCPRCQQVLAVRGIDRAHYTTRAGPVPSSLPPPVSGPHGPSTAPGR
;
A
#
# COMPACT_ATOMS: atom_id res chain seq x y z
N MET A 1 -67.81 20.43 4.46
CA MET A 1 -66.47 21.02 4.35
C MET A 1 -65.70 20.74 5.64
N GLN A 2 -64.81 19.75 5.67
CA GLN A 2 -63.55 19.85 6.42
C GLN A 2 -62.65 18.66 6.09
N TRP A 3 -61.61 18.99 5.33
CA TRP A 3 -60.49 18.11 4.99
C TRP A 3 -59.52 18.14 6.17
N HIS A 4 -59.36 17.03 6.89
CA HIS A 4 -58.28 16.89 7.85
C HIS A 4 -57.04 16.33 7.17
N HIS A 5 -56.11 17.23 6.90
CA HIS A 5 -54.79 16.95 6.36
C HIS A 5 -53.96 16.10 7.35
N HIS A 6 -53.47 14.95 6.86
CA HIS A 6 -52.38 14.21 7.48
C HIS A 6 -51.06 14.98 7.36
N PRO A 7 -50.33 15.28 8.45
CA PRO A 7 -48.94 15.68 8.35
C PRO A 7 -48.03 14.45 8.14
N ARG A 8 -47.33 14.51 7.01
CA ARG A 8 -46.33 13.54 6.55
C ARG A 8 -45.17 13.42 7.54
N SER A 9 -44.89 12.16 7.90
CA SER A 9 -43.63 11.69 8.50
C SER A 9 -42.40 12.37 7.89
N ALA A 10 -41.71 13.18 8.71
CA ALA A 10 -40.43 13.77 8.37
C ALA A 10 -39.35 12.68 8.47
N ARG A 11 -38.77 12.42 7.30
CA ARG A 11 -37.73 11.44 6.98
C ARG A 11 -36.62 11.41 8.03
N SER A 12 -36.54 10.29 8.74
CA SER A 12 -35.35 9.79 9.42
C SER A 12 -34.10 10.04 8.55
N ALA A 13 -33.12 10.69 9.17
CA ALA A 13 -31.77 10.85 8.65
C ALA A 13 -31.24 9.46 8.31
N ARG A 14 -31.25 9.13 7.02
CA ARG A 14 -30.60 7.93 6.50
C ARG A 14 -29.12 8.07 6.80
N CYS A 15 -28.67 7.37 7.86
CA CYS A 15 -27.29 6.96 8.01
C CYS A 15 -26.79 6.51 6.64
N ARG A 16 -25.75 7.20 6.12
CA ARG A 16 -24.96 6.69 5.01
C ARG A 16 -24.05 5.58 5.53
N SER A 17 -24.63 4.55 6.10
CA SER A 17 -23.93 3.29 6.28
C SER A 17 -24.00 2.60 4.92
N PRO A 18 -22.87 2.31 4.26
CA PRO A 18 -22.93 1.41 3.12
C PRO A 18 -23.36 0.03 3.64
N CYS A 19 -24.64 -0.27 3.46
CA CYS A 19 -25.10 -1.64 3.36
C CYS A 19 -24.35 -2.29 2.18
N SER A 20 -23.82 -3.51 2.40
CA SER A 20 -23.72 -4.60 1.41
C SER A 20 -22.32 -5.20 1.22
N GLY A 21 -22.31 -6.53 1.30
CA GLY A 21 -21.88 -7.33 0.15
C GLY A 21 -20.52 -8.01 0.30
N LYS A 22 -20.53 -9.35 0.40
CA LYS A 22 -19.44 -10.29 0.12
C LYS A 22 -18.06 -9.84 0.65
N GLY A 23 -17.66 -10.35 1.82
CA GLY A 23 -16.46 -9.99 2.59
C GLY A 23 -15.17 -9.80 1.77
N THR A 24 -15.05 -8.64 1.14
CA THR A 24 -13.88 -8.26 0.35
C THR A 24 -12.90 -7.64 1.32
N ILE A 25 -11.85 -8.38 1.66
CA ILE A 25 -10.82 -7.93 2.60
C ILE A 25 -10.15 -6.67 2.03
N ALA A 26 -10.11 -5.60 2.82
CA ALA A 26 -9.52 -4.33 2.41
C ALA A 26 -8.04 -4.50 2.03
N PRO A 27 -7.49 -3.74 1.05
CA PRO A 27 -6.07 -3.86 0.67
C PRO A 27 -5.09 -3.69 1.84
N SER A 28 -5.41 -2.84 2.82
CA SER A 28 -4.62 -2.68 4.05
C SER A 28 -4.56 -3.96 4.88
N ASP A 29 -5.69 -4.65 5.04
CA ASP A 29 -5.77 -5.92 5.75
C ASP A 29 -5.06 -7.04 4.98
N GLN A 30 -5.11 -6.99 3.65
CA GLN A 30 -4.31 -7.90 2.81
C GLN A 30 -2.81 -7.66 2.98
N ALA A 31 -2.38 -6.41 3.17
CA ALA A 31 -0.96 -6.10 3.44
C ALA A 31 -0.52 -6.67 4.79
N LEU A 32 -1.36 -6.60 5.83
CA LEU A 32 -1.10 -7.24 7.13
C LEU A 32 -1.00 -8.76 7.02
N ARG A 33 -1.93 -9.40 6.28
CA ARG A 33 -1.87 -10.84 6.00
C ARG A 33 -0.61 -11.24 5.23
N GLN A 34 -0.13 -10.36 4.34
CA GLN A 34 1.10 -10.60 3.61
C GLN A 34 2.31 -10.46 4.54
N ALA A 35 2.32 -9.48 5.44
CA ALA A 35 3.37 -9.33 6.45
C ALA A 35 3.47 -10.57 7.38
N ALA A 36 2.34 -11.25 7.63
CA ALA A 36 2.29 -12.51 8.39
C ALA A 36 2.90 -13.73 7.69
N GLN A 37 3.43 -13.58 6.46
CA GLN A 37 4.19 -14.62 5.75
C GLN A 37 5.69 -14.25 5.75
N PRO A 38 6.38 -14.31 6.90
CA PRO A 38 7.73 -13.79 7.02
C PRO A 38 8.73 -14.62 6.22
N THR A 39 9.57 -13.94 5.46
CA THR A 39 10.74 -14.56 4.82
C THR A 39 12.07 -13.96 5.30
N CYS A 40 12.00 -13.02 6.25
CA CYS A 40 13.16 -12.44 6.93
C CYS A 40 12.78 -11.87 8.30
N CYS A 41 13.77 -11.35 9.05
CA CYS A 41 13.65 -10.92 10.44
C CYS A 41 12.63 -9.80 10.71
N HIS A 42 12.33 -8.98 9.73
CA HIS A 42 11.25 -8.00 9.79
C HIS A 42 10.07 -8.52 8.97
N HIS A 43 8.87 -8.48 9.54
CA HIS A 43 7.68 -9.01 8.89
C HIS A 43 7.01 -7.86 8.14
N VAL A 44 7.29 -7.72 6.85
CA VAL A 44 6.77 -6.61 6.02
C VAL A 44 6.06 -7.15 4.79
N GLY A 45 4.84 -6.69 4.58
CA GLY A 45 4.02 -6.98 3.42
C GLY A 45 3.69 -5.71 2.63
N ALA A 46 3.58 -5.84 1.31
CA ALA A 46 3.13 -4.77 0.43
C ALA A 46 2.06 -5.27 -0.56
N ILE A 47 1.09 -4.41 -0.82
CA ILE A 47 0.01 -4.61 -1.79
C ILE A 47 -0.03 -3.39 -2.71
N LEU A 48 -0.20 -3.62 -4.01
CA LEU A 48 -0.54 -2.56 -4.95
C LEU A 48 -1.97 -2.80 -5.41
N ALA A 49 -2.80 -1.77 -5.32
CA ALA A 49 -4.19 -1.82 -5.75
C ALA A 49 -4.52 -0.64 -6.68
N LYS A 50 -5.56 -0.81 -7.49
CA LYS A 50 -6.18 0.25 -8.28
C LYS A 50 -7.69 0.14 -8.14
N GLY A 51 -8.31 1.14 -7.50
CA GLY A 51 -9.71 1.06 -7.07
C GLY A 51 -9.90 -0.09 -6.08
N SER A 52 -10.86 -0.98 -6.36
CA SER A 52 -11.12 -2.18 -5.56
C SER A 52 -10.26 -3.39 -5.93
N ARG A 53 -9.43 -3.31 -6.99
CA ARG A 53 -8.67 -4.45 -7.51
C ARG A 53 -7.24 -4.45 -6.99
N VAL A 54 -6.83 -5.56 -6.40
CA VAL A 54 -5.42 -5.83 -6.09
C VAL A 54 -4.68 -6.29 -7.35
N LEU A 55 -3.56 -5.63 -7.65
CA LEU A 55 -2.73 -5.90 -8.82
C LEU A 55 -1.61 -6.88 -8.48
N VAL A 56 -0.97 -6.73 -7.32
CA VAL A 56 0.16 -7.58 -6.91
C VAL A 56 0.37 -7.52 -5.39
N ARG A 57 0.98 -8.58 -4.86
CA ARG A 57 1.37 -8.74 -3.45
C ARG A 57 2.86 -9.10 -3.35
N SER A 58 3.50 -8.69 -2.26
CA SER A 58 4.90 -9.04 -1.96
C SER A 58 5.21 -9.00 -0.47
N THR A 59 6.23 -9.76 -0.07
CA THR A 59 6.88 -9.72 1.25
C THR A 59 8.33 -9.34 1.10
N ASN A 60 8.92 -8.73 2.12
CA ASN A 60 10.36 -8.55 2.16
C ASN A 60 11.07 -9.89 2.31
N ARG A 61 12.24 -10.02 1.67
CA ARG A 61 13.03 -11.26 1.64
C ARG A 61 14.52 -11.00 1.64
N TYR A 62 15.32 -11.95 2.11
CA TYR A 62 16.77 -11.85 2.02
C TYR A 62 17.24 -11.72 0.57
N ARG A 63 18.23 -10.85 0.36
CA ARG A 63 18.91 -10.62 -0.91
C ARG A 63 20.13 -11.52 -1.04
N ASN A 64 20.84 -11.72 0.06
CA ASN A 64 22.09 -12.49 0.11
C ASN A 64 21.88 -13.78 0.90
N ALA A 65 22.79 -14.74 0.73
CA ALA A 65 22.90 -15.88 1.62
C ALA A 65 23.21 -15.39 3.06
N PRO A 66 22.81 -16.13 4.11
CA PRO A 66 23.05 -15.75 5.51
C PRO A 66 24.53 -15.54 5.88
N SER A 67 25.46 -16.02 5.03
CA SER A 67 26.90 -15.94 5.21
C SER A 67 27.54 -14.63 4.73
N ILE A 68 26.81 -13.71 4.09
CA ILE A 68 27.34 -12.45 3.55
C ILE A 68 26.88 -11.25 4.40
N ASP A 69 27.84 -10.43 4.86
CA ASP A 69 27.61 -9.24 5.70
C ASP A 69 26.63 -8.21 5.08
N PHE A 70 25.90 -7.51 5.95
CA PHE A 70 24.47 -7.22 5.82
C PHE A 70 24.09 -5.79 5.44
N ARG A 71 24.98 -4.99 4.85
CA ARG A 71 24.52 -3.73 4.25
C ARG A 71 23.64 -4.06 3.03
N TYR A 72 22.35 -3.73 3.13
CA TYR A 72 21.33 -3.98 2.08
C TYR A 72 21.03 -5.46 1.81
N ALA A 73 21.10 -6.31 2.85
CA ALA A 73 20.86 -7.75 2.73
C ALA A 73 19.39 -8.17 2.59
N THR A 74 18.44 -7.23 2.52
CA THR A 74 17.03 -7.55 2.26
C THR A 74 16.51 -6.74 1.08
N PHE A 75 15.71 -7.38 0.25
CA PHE A 75 14.81 -6.68 -0.66
C PHE A 75 13.58 -6.26 0.12
N HIS A 76 13.26 -4.96 0.07
CA HIS A 76 12.04 -4.46 0.69
C HIS A 76 10.81 -4.96 -0.07
N ALA A 77 9.68 -5.09 0.63
CA ALA A 77 8.44 -5.59 0.04
C ALA A 77 7.99 -4.71 -1.15
N ASP A 78 8.08 -3.38 -1.01
CA ASP A 78 7.78 -2.40 -2.06
C ASP A 78 8.73 -2.51 -3.26
N GLU A 79 10.05 -2.69 -3.02
CA GLU A 79 11.01 -2.92 -4.11
C GLU A 79 10.67 -4.15 -4.95
N ILE A 80 10.32 -5.26 -4.29
CA ILE A 80 9.96 -6.50 -4.99
C ILE A 80 8.72 -6.29 -5.84
N LEU A 81 7.74 -5.54 -5.34
CA LEU A 81 6.53 -5.19 -6.06
C LEU A 81 6.86 -4.45 -7.35
N MET A 82 7.72 -3.44 -7.24
CA MET A 82 8.14 -2.61 -8.38
C MET A 82 8.90 -3.40 -9.45
N ARG A 83 9.49 -4.55 -9.11
CA ARG A 83 10.14 -5.45 -10.08
C ARG A 83 9.16 -6.39 -10.78
N ARG A 84 8.04 -6.74 -10.14
CA ARG A 84 7.09 -7.75 -10.64
C ARG A 84 6.04 -7.20 -11.59
N VAL A 85 5.69 -5.92 -11.47
CA VAL A 85 4.63 -5.32 -12.27
C VAL A 85 5.00 -3.95 -12.80
N HIS A 86 4.44 -3.64 -13.96
CA HIS A 86 4.44 -2.27 -14.45
C HIS A 86 3.48 -1.44 -13.62
N LEU A 87 3.99 -0.44 -12.92
CA LEU A 87 3.19 0.42 -12.06
C LEU A 87 2.31 1.31 -12.95
N ARG A 88 1.02 1.37 -12.63
CA ARG A 88 0.03 2.14 -13.39
C ARG A 88 -0.31 3.42 -12.62
N ARG A 89 -0.39 4.56 -13.30
CA ARG A 89 -0.86 5.82 -12.71
C ARG A 89 -2.20 5.64 -11.99
N GLY A 90 -2.32 6.30 -10.84
CA GLY A 90 -3.49 6.22 -9.97
C GLY A 90 -3.62 4.94 -9.14
N SER A 91 -2.64 4.04 -9.21
CA SER A 91 -2.53 2.92 -8.26
C SER A 91 -2.11 3.43 -6.89
N VAL A 92 -2.45 2.68 -5.86
CA VAL A 92 -2.14 2.99 -4.47
C VAL A 92 -1.36 1.82 -3.87
N ILE A 93 -0.25 2.13 -3.20
CA ILE A 93 0.52 1.12 -2.48
C ILE A 93 0.09 1.07 -1.01
N TYR A 94 -0.03 -0.12 -0.45
CA TYR A 94 -0.32 -0.38 0.96
C TYR A 94 0.87 -1.17 1.52
N VAL A 95 1.52 -0.65 2.56
CA VAL A 95 2.68 -1.29 3.18
C VAL A 95 2.41 -1.52 4.66
N ALA A 96 2.53 -2.76 5.10
CA ALA A 96 2.29 -3.13 6.49
C ALA A 96 3.51 -3.80 7.07
N ARG A 97 3.77 -3.52 8.34
CA ARG A 97 4.72 -4.25 9.16
C ARG A 97 4.00 -4.78 10.38
N ILE A 98 4.34 -5.99 10.79
CA ILE A 98 3.93 -6.54 12.08
C ILE A 98 5.16 -6.89 12.92
N ASP A 99 4.98 -7.02 14.23
CA ASP A 99 5.96 -7.65 15.11
C ASP A 99 5.70 -9.16 15.26
N LYS A 100 6.46 -9.81 16.15
CA LYS A 100 6.33 -11.24 16.44
C LYS A 100 4.98 -11.59 17.11
N ALA A 101 4.33 -10.63 17.76
CA ALA A 101 3.00 -10.78 18.34
C ALA A 101 1.88 -10.47 17.31
N SER A 102 2.23 -10.30 16.04
CA SER A 102 1.32 -9.92 14.95
C SER A 102 0.66 -8.54 15.12
N ALA A 103 1.19 -7.69 15.99
CA ALA A 103 0.67 -6.34 16.17
C ALA A 103 1.22 -5.41 15.07
N PRO A 104 0.38 -4.53 14.47
CA PRO A 104 0.83 -3.55 13.49
C PRO A 104 1.93 -2.63 14.04
N GLN A 105 3.01 -2.51 13.30
CA GLN A 105 4.13 -1.64 13.61
C GLN A 105 4.28 -0.55 12.56
N MET A 106 4.95 0.53 12.96
CA MET A 106 5.26 1.62 12.06
C MET A 106 6.20 1.16 10.95
N ILE A 107 5.80 1.41 9.71
CA ILE A 107 6.65 1.28 8.53
C ILE A 107 6.25 2.36 7.55
N ARG A 108 7.22 3.04 6.95
CA ARG A 108 7.00 3.91 5.79
C ARG A 108 7.89 3.37 4.66
N PRO A 109 7.46 3.40 3.39
CA PRO A 109 8.37 3.12 2.27
C PRO A 109 9.64 3.94 2.43
N CYS A 110 10.82 3.34 2.20
CA CYS A 110 12.08 4.08 2.38
C CYS A 110 12.21 5.20 1.31
N PRO A 111 13.05 6.23 1.51
CA PRO A 111 13.17 7.35 0.57
C PRO A 111 13.40 6.92 -0.89
N ARG A 112 14.26 5.91 -1.12
CA ARG A 112 14.49 5.32 -2.44
C ARG A 112 13.20 4.77 -3.05
N CYS A 113 12.42 3.99 -2.29
CA CYS A 113 11.19 3.42 -2.81
C CYS A 113 10.12 4.49 -3.03
N GLN A 114 10.03 5.50 -2.15
CA GLN A 114 9.14 6.65 -2.36
C GLN A 114 9.43 7.36 -3.69
N GLN A 115 10.71 7.60 -4.02
CA GLN A 115 11.11 8.21 -5.28
C GLN A 115 10.74 7.35 -6.49
N VAL A 116 11.05 6.05 -6.46
CA VAL A 116 10.73 5.15 -7.59
C VAL A 116 9.22 5.05 -7.82
N LEU A 117 8.43 5.00 -6.74
CA LEU A 117 6.97 5.03 -6.81
C LEU A 117 6.47 6.32 -7.46
N ALA A 118 6.99 7.47 -7.03
CA ALA A 118 6.64 8.79 -7.55
C ALA A 118 6.97 8.94 -9.04
N VAL A 119 8.19 8.55 -9.45
CA VAL A 119 8.62 8.56 -10.86
C VAL A 119 7.70 7.72 -11.74
N ARG A 120 7.16 6.63 -11.20
CA ARG A 120 6.24 5.73 -11.90
C ARG A 120 4.76 6.14 -11.76
N GLY A 121 4.50 7.34 -11.25
CA GLY A 121 3.17 7.94 -11.19
C GLY A 121 2.25 7.35 -10.12
N ILE A 122 2.81 6.75 -9.08
CA ILE A 122 2.11 6.45 -7.83
C ILE A 122 2.32 7.65 -6.92
N ASP A 123 1.22 8.32 -6.56
CA ASP A 123 1.19 9.54 -5.75
C ASP A 123 0.71 9.28 -4.32
N ARG A 124 0.11 8.12 -4.06
CA ARG A 124 -0.51 7.75 -2.79
C ARG A 124 0.06 6.45 -2.23
N ALA A 125 0.41 6.48 -0.95
CA ALA A 125 0.76 5.32 -0.16
C ALA A 125 -0.07 5.27 1.11
N HIS A 126 -0.51 4.09 1.52
CA HIS A 126 -0.96 3.82 2.87
C HIS A 126 0.06 2.95 3.57
N TYR A 127 0.34 3.24 4.83
CA TYR A 127 1.26 2.42 5.58
C TYR A 127 0.88 2.29 7.04
N THR A 128 1.24 1.17 7.67
CA THR A 128 0.86 0.93 9.07
C THR A 128 1.65 1.82 10.01
N THR A 129 0.95 2.32 11.01
CA THR A 129 1.48 2.86 12.27
C THR A 129 0.97 1.99 13.42
N ARG A 130 1.41 2.26 14.66
CA ARG A 130 0.84 1.60 15.84
C ARG A 130 -0.66 1.89 16.03
N ALA A 131 -1.16 3.00 15.49
CA ALA A 131 -2.57 3.36 15.52
C ALA A 131 -3.37 2.77 14.33
N GLY A 132 -2.72 2.09 13.39
CA GLY A 132 -3.32 1.56 12.17
C GLY A 132 -2.79 2.18 10.87
N PRO A 133 -3.37 1.85 9.70
CA PRO A 133 -2.94 2.37 8.41
C PRO A 133 -3.20 3.87 8.26
N VAL A 134 -2.17 4.62 7.87
CA VAL A 134 -2.28 6.07 7.59
C VAL A 134 -2.02 6.35 6.11
N PRO A 135 -2.82 7.22 5.45
CA PRO A 135 -2.51 7.71 4.11
C PRO A 135 -1.33 8.70 4.14
N SER A 136 -0.53 8.70 3.09
CA SER A 136 0.52 9.69 2.83
C SER A 136 0.57 10.00 1.34
N SER A 137 0.73 11.28 1.00
CA SER A 137 1.24 11.66 -0.30
C SER A 137 2.71 11.24 -0.41
N LEU A 138 3.11 10.80 -1.60
CA LEU A 138 4.51 10.58 -1.92
C LEU A 138 5.16 11.89 -2.35
N PRO A 139 6.46 12.10 -2.05
CA PRO A 139 7.17 13.28 -2.53
C PRO A 139 7.12 13.31 -4.07
N PRO A 140 7.07 14.51 -4.68
CA PRO A 140 7.17 14.60 -6.13
C PRO A 140 8.50 13.96 -6.60
N PRO A 141 8.54 13.42 -7.84
CA PRO A 141 9.79 12.94 -8.39
C PRO A 141 10.79 14.10 -8.40
N VAL A 142 12.01 13.86 -7.92
CA VAL A 142 13.07 14.86 -7.98
C VAL A 142 13.34 15.18 -9.45
N SER A 143 13.13 16.44 -9.84
CA SER A 143 13.44 16.94 -11.18
C SER A 143 14.95 17.11 -11.31
N GLY A 144 15.67 16.00 -11.48
CA GLY A 144 17.12 15.96 -11.70
C GLY A 144 17.48 15.33 -13.05
N PRO A 145 18.66 15.63 -13.62
CA PRO A 145 19.06 15.20 -14.96
C PRO A 145 19.47 13.72 -14.96
N HIS A 146 18.50 12.82 -14.78
CA HIS A 146 18.66 11.42 -15.11
C HIS A 146 17.66 11.09 -16.22
N GLY A 147 17.93 11.65 -17.40
CA GLY A 147 17.49 11.04 -18.64
C GLY A 147 18.02 9.60 -18.71
N PRO A 148 17.38 8.72 -19.49
CA PRO A 148 17.92 7.38 -19.70
C PRO A 148 19.35 7.52 -20.21
N SER A 149 20.32 6.94 -19.49
CA SER A 149 21.65 6.70 -20.02
C SER A 149 21.47 5.81 -21.24
N THR A 150 21.49 6.41 -22.43
CA THR A 150 21.71 5.69 -23.68
C THR A 150 23.04 4.97 -23.53
N ALA A 151 22.97 3.65 -23.34
CA ALA A 151 24.16 2.82 -23.47
C ALA A 151 24.72 3.05 -24.89
N PRO A 152 26.03 3.26 -25.06
CA PRO A 152 26.60 3.28 -26.39
C PRO A 152 26.41 1.90 -27.00
N GLY A 153 25.71 1.86 -28.14
CA GLY A 153 25.56 0.66 -28.95
C GLY A 153 26.93 0.09 -29.31
N ARG A 154 27.04 -1.23 -29.23
CA ARG A 154 28.03 -2.02 -29.96
C ARG A 154 27.28 -2.82 -31.01
#